data_AF-A0A0H3FP93-F1
#
_entry.id   AF-A0A0H3FP93-F1
#
_cell.length_a   1.000
_cell.length_b   1.000
_cell.length_c   1.000
_cell.angle_alpha   90.00
_cell.angle_beta   90.00
_cell.angle_gamma   90.00
#
_symmetry.space_group_name_H-M   'P 1'
#
loop_
_entity.id
_entity.type
_entity.pdbx_description
1 polymer ?
#
loop_
_entity_poly.entity_id
_entity_poly.type
_entity_poly.pdbx_seq_one_letter_code
_entity_poly.pdbx_strand_id
1 'polypeptide(L)'
;MESWLVPAAPVSVVEEIKKSRFITLLAHTDGVAAAKAFVESVRAEHPDARHHCVAWVAGPPDDSQQLGFSDDGEPAGTAGKPMLAQLMGSGVGEITAVVVRYYGGILLGTGGLVKAYGGGVHQALAQLKTQRKTPLTAYTLQCEYGQLAGVEALLAQFSGIIVESEYQASVQLRVALPQAEVASFSTKLADFSRGSLQLLKIDE
;
A
#
# COMPACT_ATOMS: atom_id res chain seq x y z
N MET A 1 13.29 6.08 -3.65
CA MET A 1 12.84 6.70 -2.38
C MET A 1 13.36 5.86 -1.21
N GLU A 2 13.85 6.48 -0.13
CA GLU A 2 14.42 5.75 1.04
C GLU A 2 13.35 5.17 1.98
N SER A 3 12.21 5.84 2.12
CA SER A 3 11.03 5.36 2.86
C SER A 3 9.84 6.29 2.61
N TRP A 4 8.62 5.81 2.86
CA TRP A 4 7.40 6.62 2.80
C TRP A 4 6.47 6.33 3.98
N LEU A 5 5.42 7.14 4.11
CA LEU A 5 4.35 6.90 5.08
C LEU A 5 3.28 6.02 4.45
N VAL A 6 2.78 5.05 5.23
CA VAL A 6 1.62 4.21 4.91
C VAL A 6 0.60 4.28 6.04
N PRO A 7 -0.69 3.98 5.79
CA PRO A 7 -1.69 3.90 6.85
C PRO A 7 -1.30 2.86 7.93
N ALA A 8 -1.36 3.25 9.20
CA ALA A 8 -1.13 2.33 10.33
C ALA A 8 -2.43 1.66 10.83
N ALA A 9 -3.58 2.24 10.48
CA ALA A 9 -4.90 1.73 10.82
C ALA A 9 -5.93 2.23 9.79
N PRO A 10 -7.03 1.50 9.56
CA PRO A 10 -8.12 1.99 8.73
C PRO A 10 -8.84 3.18 9.39
N VAL A 11 -9.48 4.01 8.58
CA VAL A 11 -10.28 5.16 9.04
C VAL A 11 -11.66 5.10 8.38
N SER A 12 -12.70 5.43 9.14
CA SER A 12 -14.07 5.60 8.64
C SER A 12 -14.63 6.93 9.11
N VAL A 13 -15.19 7.71 8.18
CA VAL A 13 -15.87 8.98 8.46
C VAL A 13 -17.20 8.99 7.74
N VAL A 14 -18.23 9.52 8.39
CA VAL A 14 -19.58 9.66 7.80
C VAL A 14 -19.96 11.13 7.75
N GLU A 15 -20.47 11.57 6.61
CA GLU A 15 -20.99 12.92 6.41
C GLU A 15 -22.39 12.86 5.77
N GLU A 16 -23.29 13.73 6.22
CA GLU A 16 -24.60 13.91 5.60
C GLU A 16 -24.67 15.25 4.87
N ILE A 17 -24.92 15.20 3.56
CA ILE A 17 -25.03 16.39 2.69
C ILE A 17 -26.34 16.32 1.92
N LYS A 18 -27.22 17.29 2.13
CA LYS A 18 -28.55 17.35 1.50
C LYS A 18 -29.30 16.01 1.58
N LYS A 19 -29.37 15.44 2.78
CA LYS A 19 -29.98 14.11 3.09
C LYS A 19 -29.27 12.91 2.46
N SER A 20 -28.24 13.11 1.63
CA SER A 20 -27.41 12.02 1.12
C SER A 20 -26.34 11.71 2.15
N ARG A 21 -26.12 10.43 2.42
CA ARG A 21 -25.09 9.96 3.37
C ARG A 21 -23.87 9.48 2.58
N PHE A 22 -22.72 10.02 2.92
CA PHE A 22 -21.41 9.68 2.38
C PHE A 22 -20.60 9.00 3.49
N ILE A 23 -20.05 7.83 3.20
CA ILE A 23 -19.20 7.09 4.13
C ILE A 23 -17.83 6.97 3.45
N THR A 24 -16.84 7.66 3.97
CA THR A 24 -15.46 7.59 3.48
C THR A 24 -14.68 6.58 4.30
N LEU A 25 -14.07 5.63 3.62
CA LEU A 25 -13.27 4.56 4.20
C LEU A 25 -11.86 4.63 3.62
N LEU A 26 -10.85 4.69 4.49
CA LEU A 26 -9.44 4.59 4.13
C LEU A 26 -8.84 3.32 4.72
N ALA A 27 -8.00 2.63 3.96
CA ALA A 27 -7.27 1.45 4.42
C ALA A 27 -5.86 1.36 3.84
N HIS A 28 -4.97 0.66 4.56
CA HIS A 28 -3.67 0.24 4.05
C HIS A 28 -3.88 -0.84 2.99
N THR A 29 -3.40 -0.59 1.77
CA THR A 29 -3.45 -1.52 0.65
C THR A 29 -2.15 -1.49 -0.12
N ASP A 30 -1.32 -2.52 0.06
CA ASP A 30 -0.06 -2.69 -0.68
C ASP A 30 -0.33 -3.32 -2.05
N GLY A 31 -0.18 -2.54 -3.11
CA GLY A 31 -0.42 -2.94 -4.49
C GLY A 31 -1.89 -2.94 -4.93
N VAL A 32 -2.08 -3.00 -6.25
CA VAL A 32 -3.40 -2.92 -6.90
C VAL A 32 -4.32 -4.07 -6.50
N ALA A 33 -3.77 -5.26 -6.23
CA ALA A 33 -4.55 -6.42 -5.80
C ALA A 33 -5.20 -6.18 -4.43
N ALA A 34 -4.45 -5.64 -3.46
CA ALA A 34 -4.98 -5.29 -2.14
C ALA A 34 -6.04 -4.17 -2.24
N ALA A 35 -5.79 -3.16 -3.09
CA ALA A 35 -6.75 -2.09 -3.34
C ALA A 35 -8.10 -2.64 -3.83
N LYS A 36 -8.08 -3.53 -4.84
CA LYS A 36 -9.29 -4.17 -5.37
C LYS A 36 -9.99 -5.04 -4.34
N ALA A 37 -9.23 -5.83 -3.57
CA ALA A 37 -9.81 -6.68 -2.52
C ALA A 37 -10.56 -5.85 -1.46
N PHE A 38 -10.01 -4.70 -1.07
CA PHE A 38 -10.67 -3.79 -0.14
C PHE A 38 -11.94 -3.15 -0.74
N VAL A 39 -11.92 -2.77 -2.02
CA VAL A 39 -13.13 -2.25 -2.70
C VAL A 39 -14.25 -3.28 -2.66
N GLU A 40 -13.96 -4.54 -2.97
CA GLU A 40 -14.96 -5.61 -2.95
C GLU A 40 -15.50 -5.87 -1.54
N SER A 41 -14.66 -5.80 -0.50
CA SER A 41 -15.16 -5.94 0.88
C SER A 41 -16.11 -4.81 1.27
N VAL A 42 -15.81 -3.57 0.87
CA VAL A 42 -16.70 -2.42 1.11
C VAL A 42 -18.01 -2.53 0.33
N ARG A 43 -17.98 -3.02 -0.92
CA ARG A 43 -19.19 -3.30 -1.71
C ARG A 43 -20.08 -4.35 -1.02
N ALA A 44 -19.47 -5.39 -0.47
CA ALA A 44 -20.18 -6.44 0.27
C ALA A 44 -20.77 -5.95 1.59
N GLU A 45 -20.10 -5.04 2.30
CA GLU A 45 -20.61 -4.43 3.55
C GLU A 45 -21.75 -3.44 3.29
N HIS A 46 -21.77 -2.79 2.13
CA HIS A 46 -22.76 -1.79 1.74
C HIS A 46 -23.50 -2.15 0.44
N PRO A 47 -24.25 -3.27 0.39
CA PRO A 47 -24.87 -3.75 -0.85
C PRO A 47 -25.99 -2.84 -1.36
N ASP A 48 -26.67 -2.11 -0.46
CA ASP A 48 -27.77 -1.21 -0.81
C ASP A 48 -27.31 0.18 -1.28
N ALA A 49 -26.01 0.47 -1.25
CA ALA A 49 -25.48 1.73 -1.73
C ALA A 49 -25.43 1.75 -3.26
N ARG A 50 -25.74 2.91 -3.85
CA ARG A 50 -25.80 3.06 -5.31
C ARG A 50 -24.42 3.25 -5.94
N HIS A 51 -23.50 3.85 -5.20
CA HIS A 51 -22.17 4.20 -5.68
C HIS A 51 -21.13 3.90 -4.60
N HIS A 52 -20.05 3.25 -5.02
CA HIS A 52 -18.82 2.96 -4.29
C HIS A 52 -17.66 3.55 -5.08
N CYS A 53 -17.56 4.87 -5.07
CA CYS A 53 -16.50 5.57 -5.79
C CYS A 53 -15.15 5.29 -5.14
N VAL A 54 -14.10 5.17 -5.93
CA VAL A 54 -12.80 4.67 -5.47
C VAL A 54 -11.68 5.61 -5.91
N ALA A 55 -10.64 5.72 -5.09
CA ALA A 55 -9.33 6.19 -5.49
C ALA A 55 -8.24 5.45 -4.71
N TRP A 56 -7.08 5.21 -5.29
CA TRP A 56 -5.93 4.63 -4.58
C TRP A 56 -4.60 5.16 -5.09
N VAL A 57 -3.63 5.14 -4.19
CA VAL A 57 -2.19 5.21 -4.44
C VAL A 57 -1.62 3.87 -3.96
N ALA A 58 -1.49 2.90 -4.87
CA ALA A 58 -1.24 1.51 -4.49
C ALA A 58 0.25 1.19 -4.26
N GLY A 59 1.15 2.13 -4.53
CA GLY A 59 2.58 1.98 -4.33
C GLY A 59 3.18 3.14 -3.52
N PRO A 60 4.47 3.41 -3.71
CA PRO A 60 5.12 4.62 -3.21
C PRO A 60 4.32 5.88 -3.61
N PRO A 61 4.30 6.93 -2.77
CA PRO A 61 3.50 8.12 -3.03
C PRO A 61 3.93 8.90 -4.30
N ASP A 62 5.16 8.67 -4.77
CA ASP A 62 5.71 9.23 -6.00
C ASP A 62 5.57 8.30 -7.23
N ASP A 63 5.09 7.07 -7.05
CA ASP A 63 4.89 6.12 -8.14
C ASP A 63 3.57 6.37 -8.87
N SER A 64 3.66 7.10 -9.99
CA SER A 64 2.50 7.41 -10.82
C SER A 64 1.92 6.19 -11.55
N GLN A 65 2.62 5.06 -11.63
CA GLN A 65 2.16 3.87 -12.37
C GLN A 65 1.10 3.08 -11.60
N GLN A 66 0.95 3.33 -10.29
CA GLN A 66 0.05 2.59 -9.40
C GLN A 66 -1.09 3.45 -8.85
N LEU A 67 -1.48 4.47 -9.61
CA LEU A 67 -2.63 5.31 -9.31
C LEU A 67 -3.88 4.73 -9.97
N GLY A 68 -5.02 4.82 -9.29
CA GLY A 68 -6.30 4.44 -9.89
C GLY A 68 -7.48 5.12 -9.23
N PHE A 69 -8.56 5.28 -9.98
CA PHE A 69 -9.80 5.87 -9.49
C PHE A 69 -11.00 5.41 -10.33
N SER A 70 -12.20 5.49 -9.75
CA SER A 70 -13.47 5.21 -10.42
C SER A 70 -14.58 6.10 -9.86
N ASP A 71 -15.42 6.63 -10.75
CA ASP A 71 -16.62 7.39 -10.37
C ASP A 71 -17.82 6.47 -10.07
N ASP A 72 -17.74 5.16 -10.37
CA ASP A 72 -18.79 4.16 -10.08
C ASP A 72 -20.23 4.59 -10.44
N GLY A 73 -20.42 5.20 -11.61
CA GLY A 73 -21.72 5.66 -12.10
C GLY A 73 -22.12 7.07 -11.65
N GLU A 74 -21.32 7.76 -10.84
CA GLU A 74 -21.41 9.22 -10.71
C GLU A 74 -21.01 9.92 -12.02
N PRO A 75 -21.39 11.20 -12.21
CA PRO A 75 -20.93 11.98 -13.35
C PRO A 75 -19.40 11.99 -13.46
N ALA A 76 -18.89 11.80 -14.68
CA ALA A 76 -17.47 11.61 -14.93
C ALA A 76 -16.60 12.74 -14.34
N GLY A 77 -15.58 12.35 -13.59
CA GLY A 77 -14.62 13.24 -12.95
C GLY A 77 -15.14 13.98 -11.71
N THR A 78 -16.32 13.62 -11.19
CA THR A 78 -16.90 14.30 -10.01
C THR A 78 -16.66 13.57 -8.69
N ALA A 79 -16.16 12.33 -8.71
CA ALA A 79 -15.91 11.55 -7.50
C ALA A 79 -14.46 11.05 -7.42
N GLY A 80 -14.05 10.17 -8.34
CA GLY A 80 -12.76 9.47 -8.28
C GLY A 80 -11.57 10.42 -8.41
N LYS A 81 -11.60 11.37 -9.36
CA LYS A 81 -10.51 12.36 -9.53
C LYS A 81 -10.32 13.25 -8.29
N PRO A 82 -11.36 13.88 -7.73
CA PRO A 82 -11.25 14.63 -6.47
C PRO A 82 -10.66 13.81 -5.31
N MET A 83 -11.09 12.56 -5.17
CA MET A 83 -10.56 11.66 -4.12
C MET A 83 -9.06 11.38 -4.33
N LEU A 84 -8.66 11.03 -5.56
CA LEU A 84 -7.27 10.74 -5.88
C LEU A 84 -6.36 11.94 -5.63
N ALA A 85 -6.81 13.15 -5.97
CA ALA A 85 -6.05 14.38 -5.73
C ALA A 85 -5.74 14.59 -4.23
N GLN A 86 -6.67 14.23 -3.33
CA GLN A 86 -6.42 14.28 -1.89
C GLN A 86 -5.39 13.24 -1.43
N LEU A 87 -5.50 12.00 -1.94
CA LEU A 87 -4.53 10.95 -1.61
C LEU A 87 -3.12 11.34 -2.07
N MET A 88 -2.97 11.79 -3.32
CA MET A 88 -1.68 12.26 -3.84
C MET A 88 -1.15 13.46 -3.04
N GLY A 89 -2.02 14.43 -2.72
CA GLY A 89 -1.65 15.60 -1.92
C GLY A 89 -1.22 15.28 -0.48
N SER A 90 -1.60 14.11 0.05
CA SER A 90 -1.22 13.67 1.40
C SER A 90 0.23 13.17 1.50
N GLY A 91 0.82 12.73 0.39
CA GLY A 91 2.15 12.09 0.39
C GLY A 91 2.20 10.71 1.07
N VAL A 92 1.04 10.09 1.32
CA VAL A 92 0.92 8.74 1.89
C VAL A 92 0.79 7.73 0.75
N GLY A 93 1.62 6.68 0.77
CA GLY A 93 1.58 5.56 -0.17
C GLY A 93 0.75 4.39 0.35
N GLU A 94 0.52 3.40 -0.50
CA GLU A 94 -0.22 2.16 -0.20
C GLU A 94 -1.57 2.42 0.50
N ILE A 95 -2.35 3.34 -0.06
CA ILE A 95 -3.61 3.77 0.52
C ILE A 95 -4.72 3.70 -0.51
N THR A 96 -5.85 3.11 -0.11
CA THR A 96 -7.09 3.12 -0.88
C THR A 96 -8.19 3.85 -0.12
N ALA A 97 -8.94 4.67 -0.85
CA ALA A 97 -10.15 5.33 -0.41
C ALA A 97 -11.37 4.77 -1.16
N VAL A 98 -12.41 4.42 -0.41
CA VAL A 98 -13.74 4.13 -0.96
C VAL A 98 -14.73 5.10 -0.33
N VAL A 99 -15.53 5.76 -1.16
CA VAL A 99 -16.64 6.59 -0.68
C VAL A 99 -17.95 5.94 -1.12
N VAL A 100 -18.68 5.47 -0.12
CA VAL A 100 -20.01 4.87 -0.28
C VAL A 100 -21.05 5.96 -0.20
N ARG A 101 -21.95 6.03 -1.18
CA ARG A 101 -23.03 7.01 -1.22
C ARG A 101 -24.41 6.36 -1.15
N TYR A 102 -25.19 6.78 -0.18
CA TYR A 102 -26.63 6.56 -0.12
C TYR A 102 -27.36 7.84 -0.56
N TYR A 103 -28.16 7.74 -1.63
CA TYR A 103 -28.85 8.89 -2.21
C TYR A 103 -30.01 9.37 -1.32
N GLY A 104 -30.01 10.66 -1.00
CA GLY A 104 -31.00 11.29 -0.11
C GLY A 104 -32.23 11.90 -0.77
N GLY A 105 -32.45 11.69 -2.07
CA GLY A 105 -33.57 12.29 -2.80
C GLY A 105 -33.32 13.70 -3.34
N ILE A 106 -32.18 14.33 -3.00
CA ILE A 106 -31.83 15.69 -3.45
C ILE A 106 -30.51 15.66 -4.24
N LEU A 107 -30.50 16.26 -5.43
CA LEU A 107 -29.29 16.36 -6.26
C LEU A 107 -28.32 17.42 -5.69
N LEU A 108 -27.02 17.08 -5.71
CA LEU A 108 -25.95 17.97 -5.22
C LEU A 108 -25.40 18.88 -6.34
N GLY A 109 -25.57 18.52 -7.61
CA GLY A 109 -24.86 19.14 -8.74
C GLY A 109 -23.38 18.75 -8.78
N THR A 110 -22.70 18.98 -9.90
CA THR A 110 -21.30 18.54 -10.12
C THR A 110 -20.33 19.10 -9.09
N GLY A 111 -20.41 20.41 -8.80
CA GLY A 111 -19.56 21.04 -7.78
C GLY A 111 -19.84 20.55 -6.36
N GLY A 112 -21.09 20.14 -6.06
CA GLY A 112 -21.44 19.55 -4.77
C GLY A 112 -20.87 18.14 -4.60
N LEU A 113 -20.87 17.34 -5.66
CA LEU A 113 -20.26 16.00 -5.65
C LEU A 113 -18.74 16.08 -5.47
N VAL A 114 -18.07 16.95 -6.23
CA VAL A 114 -16.61 17.16 -6.11
C VAL A 114 -16.23 17.51 -4.66
N LYS A 115 -17.00 18.40 -4.01
CA LYS A 115 -16.78 18.76 -2.62
C LYS A 115 -17.08 17.63 -1.64
N ALA A 116 -18.14 16.85 -1.86
CA ALA A 116 -18.48 15.72 -1.00
C ALA A 116 -17.39 14.62 -1.05
N TYR A 117 -17.00 14.20 -2.26
CA TYR A 117 -16.03 13.11 -2.44
C TYR A 117 -14.61 13.51 -2.04
N GLY A 118 -14.12 14.66 -2.51
CA GLY A 118 -12.82 15.17 -2.11
C GLY A 118 -12.78 15.56 -0.63
N GLY A 119 -13.83 16.24 -0.14
CA GLY A 119 -13.95 16.67 1.25
C GLY A 119 -14.00 15.50 2.23
N GLY A 120 -14.73 14.43 1.91
CA GLY A 120 -14.78 13.23 2.74
C GLY A 120 -13.40 12.57 2.90
N VAL A 121 -12.65 12.43 1.79
CA VAL A 121 -11.27 11.91 1.84
C VAL A 121 -10.35 12.83 2.64
N HIS A 122 -10.48 14.15 2.47
CA HIS A 122 -9.73 15.11 3.27
C HIS A 122 -9.99 14.97 4.78
N GLN A 123 -11.26 14.83 5.18
CA GLN A 123 -11.64 14.63 6.59
C GLN A 123 -11.11 13.30 7.15
N ALA A 124 -11.15 12.23 6.35
CA ALA A 124 -10.60 10.94 6.76
C ALA A 124 -9.07 10.98 6.88
N LEU A 125 -8.37 11.66 5.96
CA LEU A 125 -6.92 11.85 6.02
C LEU A 125 -6.49 12.62 7.27
N ALA A 126 -7.28 13.60 7.72
CA ALA A 126 -7.00 14.35 8.95
C ALA A 126 -7.01 13.47 10.22
N GLN A 127 -7.65 12.30 10.17
CA GLN A 127 -7.71 11.33 11.27
C GLN A 127 -6.76 10.14 11.07
N LEU A 128 -6.07 10.07 9.92
CA LEU A 128 -5.23 8.95 9.54
C LEU A 128 -3.96 8.89 10.38
N LYS A 129 -3.78 7.79 11.11
CA LYS A 129 -2.50 7.45 11.72
C LYS A 129 -1.61 6.78 10.67
N THR A 130 -0.36 7.21 10.59
CA THR A 130 0.61 6.68 9.63
C THR A 130 1.82 6.08 10.33
N GLN A 131 2.50 5.19 9.61
CA GLN A 131 3.78 4.61 10.00
C GLN A 131 4.75 4.66 8.82
N ARG A 132 6.05 4.65 9.11
CA ARG A 132 7.09 4.69 8.08
C ARG A 132 7.36 3.27 7.56
N LYS A 133 7.34 3.10 6.23
CA LYS A 133 7.73 1.87 5.53
C LYS A 133 9.01 2.13 4.74
N THR A 134 9.99 1.25 4.92
CA THR A 134 11.23 1.24 4.14
C THR A 134 11.13 0.14 3.08
N PRO A 135 11.33 0.44 1.78
CA PRO A 135 11.35 -0.59 0.75
C PRO A 135 12.48 -1.57 0.99
N LEU A 136 12.20 -2.85 0.71
CA LEU A 136 13.22 -3.90 0.72
C LEU A 136 13.67 -4.16 -0.72
N THR A 137 14.98 -4.22 -0.93
CA THR A 137 15.56 -4.64 -2.22
C THR A 137 15.76 -6.14 -2.20
N ALA A 138 15.36 -6.83 -3.27
CA ALA A 138 15.48 -8.27 -3.39
C ALA A 138 16.85 -8.71 -3.93
N TYR A 139 17.36 -9.81 -3.40
CA TYR A 139 18.64 -10.43 -3.73
C TYR A 139 18.51 -11.95 -3.72
N THR A 140 19.44 -12.63 -4.38
CA THR A 140 19.64 -14.08 -4.26
C THR A 140 20.87 -14.39 -3.42
N LEU A 141 20.78 -15.47 -2.67
CA LEU A 141 21.85 -15.99 -1.84
C LEU A 141 21.78 -17.52 -1.87
N GLN A 142 22.87 -18.16 -2.29
CA GLN A 142 23.00 -19.61 -2.25
C GLN A 142 23.84 -20.02 -1.06
N CYS A 143 23.35 -20.92 -0.22
CA CYS A 143 24.06 -21.39 0.97
C CYS A 143 23.88 -22.91 1.20
N GLU A 144 24.72 -23.48 2.05
CA GLU A 144 24.57 -24.87 2.50
C GLU A 144 23.54 -24.98 3.63
N TYR A 145 22.93 -26.16 3.80
CA TYR A 145 21.94 -26.41 4.86
C TYR A 145 22.46 -26.08 6.26
N GLY A 146 23.75 -26.35 6.54
CA GLY A 146 24.37 -26.03 7.83
C GLY A 146 24.53 -24.51 8.08
N GLN A 147 24.45 -23.69 7.03
CA GLN A 147 24.60 -22.24 7.10
C GLN A 147 23.26 -21.52 7.20
N LEU A 148 22.16 -22.17 6.82
CA LEU A 148 20.83 -21.56 6.69
C LEU A 148 20.38 -20.81 7.95
N ALA A 149 20.42 -21.46 9.11
CA ALA A 149 20.01 -20.84 10.37
C ALA A 149 20.87 -19.62 10.74
N GLY A 150 22.16 -19.64 10.39
CA GLY A 150 23.05 -18.50 10.57
C GLY A 150 22.70 -17.35 9.64
N VAL A 151 22.43 -17.65 8.37
CA VAL A 151 21.97 -16.66 7.38
C VAL A 151 20.65 -16.01 7.81
N GLU A 152 19.67 -16.80 8.26
CA GLU A 152 18.39 -16.32 8.79
C GLU A 152 18.59 -15.35 9.96
N ALA A 153 19.43 -15.75 10.93
CA ALA A 153 19.73 -14.94 12.11
C ALA A 153 20.49 -13.65 11.75
N LEU A 154 21.42 -13.70 10.79
CA LEU A 154 22.09 -12.50 10.29
C LEU A 154 21.09 -11.58 9.59
N LEU A 155 20.28 -12.12 8.68
CA LEU A 155 19.33 -11.34 7.89
C LEU A 155 18.33 -10.59 8.78
N ALA A 156 17.82 -11.24 9.82
CA ALA A 156 16.91 -10.63 10.79
C ALA A 156 17.52 -9.41 11.53
N GLN A 157 18.85 -9.42 11.80
CA GLN A 157 19.54 -8.29 12.43
C GLN A 157 19.56 -7.03 11.56
N PHE A 158 19.43 -7.19 10.25
CA PHE A 158 19.42 -6.10 9.27
C PHE A 158 18.01 -5.79 8.74
N SER A 159 16.97 -6.16 9.49
CA SER A 159 15.57 -6.00 9.09
C SER A 159 15.25 -6.62 7.73
N GLY A 160 15.98 -7.68 7.36
CA GLY A 160 15.73 -8.43 6.14
C GLY A 160 14.77 -9.60 6.38
N ILE A 161 14.18 -10.07 5.30
CA ILE A 161 13.26 -11.21 5.27
C ILE A 161 13.68 -12.19 4.17
N ILE A 162 13.38 -13.47 4.39
CA ILE A 162 13.40 -14.47 3.32
C ILE A 162 12.06 -14.39 2.59
N VAL A 163 12.10 -14.08 1.31
CA VAL A 163 10.93 -14.02 0.43
C VAL A 163 10.57 -15.42 -0.06
N GLU A 164 11.58 -16.22 -0.40
CA GLU A 164 11.41 -17.56 -0.95
C GLU A 164 12.63 -18.43 -0.62
N SER A 165 12.41 -19.74 -0.53
CA SER A 165 13.46 -20.73 -0.27
C SER A 165 13.27 -21.94 -1.15
N GLU A 166 14.30 -22.28 -1.93
CA GLU A 166 14.36 -23.48 -2.74
C GLU A 166 15.41 -24.43 -2.19
N TYR A 167 14.97 -25.64 -1.86
CA TYR A 167 15.81 -26.69 -1.28
C TYR A 167 16.21 -27.69 -2.35
N GLN A 168 17.47 -27.62 -2.81
CA GLN A 168 18.04 -28.52 -3.81
C GLN A 168 19.30 -29.19 -3.23
N ALA A 169 20.33 -29.43 -4.05
CA ALA A 169 21.66 -29.85 -3.56
C ALA A 169 22.28 -28.82 -2.59
N SER A 170 21.87 -27.56 -2.73
CA SER A 170 22.13 -26.45 -1.80
C SER A 170 20.84 -25.64 -1.65
N VAL A 171 20.79 -24.72 -0.69
CA VAL A 171 19.64 -23.87 -0.45
C VAL A 171 19.80 -22.58 -1.25
N GLN A 172 18.87 -22.31 -2.16
CA GLN A 172 18.78 -21.02 -2.83
C GLN A 172 17.72 -20.17 -2.14
N LEU A 173 18.13 -19.00 -1.67
CA LEU A 173 17.28 -18.06 -0.96
C LEU A 173 17.05 -16.84 -1.84
N ARG A 174 15.79 -16.43 -1.93
CA ARG A 174 15.43 -15.07 -2.30
C ARG A 174 15.24 -14.28 -1.01
N VAL A 175 16.10 -13.30 -0.79
CA VAL A 175 16.07 -12.46 0.41
C VAL A 175 15.74 -11.02 0.04
N ALA A 176 15.14 -10.27 0.94
CA ALA A 176 14.90 -8.85 0.76
C ALA A 176 15.29 -8.09 2.03
N LEU A 177 16.05 -7.00 1.87
CA LEU A 177 16.53 -6.18 2.98
C LEU A 177 16.63 -4.70 2.56
N PRO A 178 16.66 -3.75 3.51
CA PRO A 178 16.81 -2.34 3.17
C PRO A 178 18.11 -2.08 2.41
N GLN A 179 18.04 -1.31 1.32
CA GLN A 179 19.19 -0.98 0.47
C GLN A 179 20.37 -0.39 1.27
N ALA A 180 20.08 0.40 2.30
CA ALA A 180 21.07 1.02 3.17
C ALA A 180 21.90 0.01 3.98
N GLU A 181 21.33 -1.15 4.30
CA GLU A 181 21.95 -2.18 5.13
C GLU A 181 22.77 -3.19 4.33
N VAL A 182 22.67 -3.18 3.00
CA VAL A 182 23.26 -4.20 2.11
C VAL A 182 24.78 -4.31 2.25
N ALA A 183 25.48 -3.18 2.36
CA ALA A 183 26.93 -3.16 2.51
C ALA A 183 27.35 -3.83 3.84
N SER A 184 26.71 -3.44 4.94
CA SER A 184 26.98 -3.96 6.28
C SER A 184 26.60 -5.45 6.42
N PHE A 185 25.46 -5.84 5.85
CA PHE A 185 25.05 -7.23 5.77
C PHE A 185 26.05 -8.06 4.97
N SER A 186 26.51 -7.57 3.80
CA SER A 186 27.47 -8.31 2.96
C SER A 186 28.80 -8.52 3.67
N THR A 187 29.29 -7.54 4.44
CA THR A 187 30.50 -7.71 5.27
C THR A 187 30.29 -8.79 6.33
N LYS A 188 29.18 -8.75 7.07
CA LYS A 188 28.88 -9.77 8.10
C LYS A 188 28.69 -11.16 7.53
N LEU A 189 28.07 -11.25 6.34
CA LEU A 189 27.88 -12.50 5.63
C LEU A 189 29.23 -13.11 5.21
N ALA A 190 30.12 -12.28 4.66
CA ALA A 190 31.48 -12.70 4.31
C ALA A 190 32.29 -13.15 5.54
N ASP A 191 32.20 -12.43 6.68
CA ASP A 191 32.86 -12.83 7.92
C ASP A 191 32.34 -14.19 8.42
N PHE A 192 31.01 -14.36 8.45
CA PHE A 192 30.34 -15.59 8.86
C PHE A 192 30.76 -16.79 8.00
N SER A 193 30.91 -16.59 6.69
CA SER A 193 31.18 -17.66 5.74
C SER A 193 32.65 -17.77 5.32
N ARG A 194 33.56 -16.98 5.93
CA ARG A 194 34.95 -16.83 5.45
C ARG A 194 35.03 -16.51 3.94
N GLY A 195 34.12 -15.68 3.46
CA GLY A 195 34.04 -15.21 2.06
C GLY A 195 33.38 -16.17 1.07
N SER A 196 32.90 -17.34 1.49
CA SER A 196 32.27 -18.30 0.58
C SER A 196 30.84 -17.95 0.14
N LEU A 197 30.13 -17.08 0.87
CA LEU A 197 28.77 -16.65 0.55
C LEU A 197 28.81 -15.27 -0.11
N GLN A 198 28.00 -15.10 -1.16
CA GLN A 198 27.84 -13.84 -1.86
C GLN A 198 26.37 -13.52 -2.04
N LEU A 199 26.02 -12.26 -1.80
CA LEU A 199 24.71 -11.72 -2.06
C LEU A 199 24.70 -11.18 -3.50
N LEU A 200 23.79 -11.68 -4.33
CA LEU A 200 23.66 -11.25 -5.73
C LEU A 200 22.37 -10.46 -5.89
N LYS A 201 22.45 -9.32 -6.59
CA LYS A 201 21.26 -8.53 -6.90
C LYS A 201 20.44 -9.26 -7.95
N ILE A 202 19.12 -9.27 -7.78
CA ILE A 202 18.22 -9.74 -8.83
C ILE A 202 18.08 -8.60 -9.83
N ASP A 203 18.59 -8.79 -11.03
CA ASP A 203 18.26 -7.93 -12.16
C ASP A 203 16.87 -8.37 -12.65
N GLU A 204 15.90 -7.47 -12.59
CA GLU A 204 14.57 -7.65 -13.20
C GLU A 204 14.63 -7.59 -14.73
#